data_AF-A0A1R1IMT8-F1
#
_entry.id   AF-A0A1R1IMT8-F1
#
_cell.length_a   1.000
_cell.length_b   1.000
_cell.length_c   1.000
_cell.angle_alpha   90.00
_cell.angle_beta   90.00
_cell.angle_gamma   90.00
#
_symmetry.space_group_name_H-M   'P 1'
#
loop_
_entity.id
_entity.type
_entity.pdbx_description
1 polymer ?
#
loop_
_entity_poly.entity_id
_entity_poly.type
_entity_poly.pdbx_seq_one_letter_code
_entity_poly.pdbx_strand_id
1 'polypeptide(L)'
;MPLGPFTLVATFLTVWWIVLFAILPLGMSDQIKDPPTDGTQWGAPKNPNLKKKFITTTWVSIIVWLVIVAIVWIGWTPVPDITHANAL
;
A
#
# COMPACT_ATOMS: atom_id res chain seq x y z
N MET A 1 17.44 14.79 -11.05
CA MET A 1 18.05 13.44 -10.92
C MET A 1 17.00 12.41 -11.31
N PRO A 2 17.22 11.61 -12.38
CA PRO A 2 16.28 10.55 -12.75
C PRO A 2 16.21 9.52 -11.61
N LEU A 3 15.00 9.10 -11.24
CA LEU A 3 14.81 8.02 -10.27
C LEU A 3 15.47 6.75 -10.81
N GLY A 4 16.43 6.20 -10.07
CA GLY A 4 17.07 4.94 -10.45
C GLY A 4 16.06 3.79 -10.45
N PRO A 5 16.22 2.76 -11.29
CA PRO A 5 15.30 1.63 -11.37
C PRO A 5 15.13 0.93 -10.01
N PHE A 6 16.19 0.85 -9.21
CA PHE A 6 16.13 0.35 -7.83
C PHE A 6 15.21 1.17 -6.93
N THR A 7 15.27 2.50 -7.01
CA THR A 7 14.42 3.39 -6.20
C THR A 7 12.95 3.26 -6.59
N LEU A 8 12.66 3.16 -7.89
CA LEU A 8 11.30 2.99 -8.40
C LEU A 8 10.67 1.69 -7.89
N VAL A 9 11.41 0.58 -7.97
CA VAL A 9 10.94 -0.73 -7.49
C VAL A 9 10.80 -0.75 -5.96
N ALA A 10 11.76 -0.19 -5.23
CA ALA A 10 11.70 -0.11 -3.77
C ALA A 10 10.48 0.69 -3.31
N THR A 11 10.24 1.88 -3.88
CA THR A 11 9.09 2.71 -3.57
C THR A 11 7.78 2.00 -3.94
N PHE A 12 7.71 1.35 -5.10
CA PHE A 12 6.53 0.57 -5.48
C PHE A 12 6.23 -0.53 -4.46
N LEU A 13 7.25 -1.29 -4.06
CA LEU A 13 7.09 -2.37 -3.09
C LEU A 13 6.63 -1.83 -1.73
N THR A 14 7.22 -0.75 -1.23
CA THR A 14 6.81 -0.10 0.03
C THR A 14 5.35 0.38 -0.02
N VAL A 15 4.96 1.09 -1.09
CA VAL A 15 3.58 1.58 -1.28
C VAL A 15 2.61 0.40 -1.36
N TRP A 16 2.97 -0.64 -2.12
CA TRP A 16 2.16 -1.84 -2.26
C TRP A 16 1.91 -2.54 -0.92
N TRP A 17 2.94 -2.67 -0.07
CA TRP A 17 2.79 -3.23 1.28
C TRP A 17 1.89 -2.38 2.18
N ILE A 18 2.04 -1.05 2.19
CA ILE A 18 1.20 -0.14 2.99
C ILE A 18 -0.26 -0.24 2.54
N VAL A 19 -0.51 -0.23 1.23
CA VAL A 19 -1.85 -0.31 0.64
C VAL A 19 -2.50 -1.67 0.94
N LEU A 20 -1.72 -2.76 0.92
CA LEU A 20 -2.19 -4.09 1.31
C LEU A 20 -2.78 -4.08 2.71
N PHE A 21 -2.05 -3.54 3.68
CA PHE A 21 -2.51 -3.44 5.06
C PHE A 21 -3.62 -2.40 5.26
N ALA A 22 -3.65 -1.32 4.47
CA ALA A 22 -4.71 -0.32 4.55
C ALA A 22 -6.07 -0.84 4.03
N ILE A 23 -6.08 -1.71 3.02
CA ILE A 23 -7.31 -2.25 2.41
C ILE A 23 -7.81 -3.50 3.13
N LEU A 24 -6.92 -4.27 3.77
CA LEU A 24 -7.31 -5.44 4.55
C LEU A 24 -8.43 -5.19 5.59
N PRO A 25 -8.39 -4.11 6.42
CA PRO A 25 -9.44 -3.83 7.41
C PRO A 25 -10.77 -3.39 6.77
N LEU A 26 -10.75 -2.78 5.57
CA LEU A 26 -11.97 -2.35 4.87
C LEU A 26 -12.84 -3.53 4.41
N GLY A 27 -12.26 -4.73 4.31
CA GLY A 27 -12.97 -5.94 3.91
C GLY A 27 -13.55 -6.76 5.07
N MET A 28 -13.55 -6.25 6.30
CA MET A 28 -14.04 -6.91 7.52
C MET A 28 -15.43 -6.41 7.97
N SER A 29 -16.21 -5.79 7.07
CA SER A 29 -17.45 -5.12 7.45
C SER A 29 -18.74 -5.95 7.40
N ASP A 30 -18.77 -7.17 6.84
CA ASP A 30 -20.04 -7.88 6.63
C ASP A 30 -20.13 -9.21 7.36
N GLN A 31 -19.90 -9.21 8.67
CA GLN A 31 -20.29 -10.33 9.54
C GLN A 31 -21.17 -9.82 10.69
N ILE A 32 -22.19 -9.02 10.39
CA ILE A 32 -23.41 -9.01 11.22
C ILE A 32 -24.10 -10.34 10.91
N LYS A 33 -23.62 -11.40 11.55
CA LYS A 33 -24.28 -12.71 11.51
C LYS A 33 -25.09 -12.82 12.79
N ASP A 34 -26.36 -13.16 12.62
CA ASP A 34 -27.26 -13.58 13.70
C ASP A 34 -26.54 -14.47 14.73
N PRO A 35 -26.99 -14.44 16.01
CA PRO A 35 -26.42 -15.27 17.06
C PRO A 35 -26.29 -16.73 16.58
N PRO A 36 -25.08 -17.31 16.56
CA PRO A 36 -24.90 -18.70 16.14
C PRO A 36 -25.59 -19.60 17.16
N THR A 37 -26.56 -20.37 16.70
CA THR A 37 -27.36 -21.27 17.53
C THR A 37 -26.63 -22.57 17.92
N ASP A 38 -25.35 -22.73 17.54
CA ASP A 38 -24.71 -24.05 17.54
C ASP A 38 -23.17 -24.02 17.78
N GLY A 39 -22.72 -23.35 18.85
CA GLY A 39 -21.33 -23.43 19.35
C GLY A 39 -20.22 -22.96 18.38
N THR A 40 -20.57 -22.39 17.23
CA THR A 40 -19.64 -22.02 16.17
C THR A 40 -19.01 -20.65 16.45
N GLN A 41 -17.69 -20.55 16.36
CA GLN A 41 -16.96 -19.29 16.59
C GLN A 41 -17.41 -18.17 15.63
N TRP A 42 -17.77 -17.03 16.22
CA TRP A 42 -18.15 -15.77 15.55
C TRP A 42 -17.12 -15.23 14.55
N GLY A 43 -15.87 -15.71 14.59
CA GLY A 43 -14.73 -15.08 13.92
C GLY A 43 -14.44 -15.54 12.48
N ALA A 44 -15.04 -16.62 11.99
CA ALA A 44 -14.68 -17.18 10.67
C ALA A 44 -15.58 -16.64 9.54
N PRO A 45 -15.06 -15.81 8.61
CA PRO A 45 -15.81 -15.36 7.45
C PRO A 45 -16.12 -16.56 6.55
N LYS A 46 -17.40 -16.77 6.22
CA LYS A 46 -17.84 -17.93 5.39
C LYS A 46 -17.23 -17.92 3.99
N ASN A 47 -16.83 -16.75 3.47
CA ASN A 47 -16.19 -16.59 2.16
C ASN A 47 -15.14 -15.46 2.22
N PRO A 48 -13.86 -15.79 2.43
CA PRO A 48 -12.81 -14.78 2.61
C PRO A 48 -12.56 -13.86 1.40
N ASN A 49 -13.04 -14.19 0.19
CA ASN A 49 -12.87 -13.44 -1.08
C ASN A 49 -11.51 -12.72 -1.21
N LEU A 50 -10.43 -13.34 -0.71
CA LEU A 50 -9.10 -12.73 -0.58
C LEU A 50 -8.53 -12.34 -1.93
N LYS A 51 -8.87 -13.10 -2.98
CA LYS A 51 -8.46 -12.83 -4.37
C LYS A 51 -8.97 -11.48 -4.88
N LYS A 52 -10.22 -11.10 -4.53
CA LYS A 52 -10.76 -9.79 -4.93
C LYS A 52 -10.03 -8.66 -4.21
N LYS A 53 -9.77 -8.84 -2.91
CA LYS A 53 -9.05 -7.85 -2.08
C LYS A 53 -7.62 -7.62 -2.59
N PHE A 54 -6.93 -8.68 -3.00
CA PHE A 54 -5.58 -8.61 -3.55
C PHE A 54 -5.48 -7.85 -4.90
N ILE A 55 -6.50 -8.00 -5.74
CA ILE A 55 -6.58 -7.26 -7.02
C ILE A 55 -6.85 -5.78 -6.74
N THR A 56 -7.75 -5.46 -5.80
CA THR A 56 -8.02 -4.09 -5.39
C THR A 56 -6.77 -3.40 -4.84
N THR A 57 -5.98 -4.09 -3.99
CA THR A 57 -4.72 -3.55 -3.46
C THR A 57 -3.68 -3.26 -4.54
N THR A 58 -3.61 -4.11 -5.57
CA THR A 58 -2.66 -3.92 -6.66
C THR A 58 -3.05 -2.70 -7.51
N TRP A 59 -4.33 -2.53 -7.83
CA TRP A 59 -4.77 -1.36 -8.59
C TRP A 59 -4.59 -0.04 -7.82
N VAL A 60 -4.96 -0.02 -6.54
CA VAL A 60 -4.80 1.18 -5.69
C VAL A 60 -3.33 1.54 -5.50
N SER A 61 -2.45 0.55 -5.29
CA SER A 61 -1.02 0.81 -5.13
C SER A 61 -0.37 1.36 -6.40
N ILE A 62 -0.79 0.91 -7.59
CA ILE A 62 -0.33 1.47 -8.87
C ILE A 62 -0.71 2.96 -8.97
N ILE A 63 -1.95 3.33 -8.61
CA ILE A 63 -2.40 4.73 -8.62
C ILE A 63 -1.56 5.58 -7.66
N VAL A 64 -1.40 5.13 -6.41
CA VAL A 64 -0.63 5.87 -5.40
C VAL A 64 0.84 6.01 -5.82
N TRP A 65 1.44 4.97 -6.37
CA TRP A 65 2.81 5.01 -6.85
C TRP A 65 2.98 5.99 -8.03
N LEU A 66 2.05 6.00 -8.98
CA LEU A 66 2.07 6.97 -10.10
C LEU A 66 2.01 8.42 -9.60
N VAL A 67 1.19 8.70 -8.58
CA VAL A 67 1.11 10.04 -7.96
C VAL A 67 2.45 10.42 -7.33
N ILE A 68 3.09 9.51 -6.60
CA ILE A 68 4.40 9.76 -5.96
C ILE A 68 5.46 10.05 -7.02
N VAL A 69 5.54 9.23 -8.07
CA VAL A 69 6.50 9.43 -9.16
C VAL A 69 6.26 10.77 -9.88
N ALA A 70 4.99 11.13 -10.13
CA ALA A 70 4.65 12.41 -10.75
C ALA A 70 5.08 13.61 -9.90
N ILE A 71 4.88 13.55 -8.57
CA ILE A 71 5.30 14.62 -7.65
C ILE A 71 6.82 14.75 -7.62
N VAL A 72 7.54 13.63 -7.56
CA VAL A 72 9.02 13.65 -7.57
C VAL A 72 9.55 14.19 -8.90
N TRP A 73 8.89 13.85 -10.01
CA TRP A 73 9.29 14.32 -11.33
C TRP A 73 9.04 15.82 -11.53
N ILE A 74 7.99 16.37 -10.92
CA ILE A 74 7.71 17.82 -10.91
C ILE A 74 8.83 18.62 -10.19
N GLY A 75 9.65 17.95 -9.38
CA GLY A 75 10.84 18.55 -8.77
C GLY A 75 10.54 19.56 -7.66
N TRP A 76 9.39 19.43 -6.98
CA TRP A 76 8.95 20.40 -5.97
C TRP A 76 9.94 20.53 -4.80
N THR A 77 10.67 19.47 -4.45
CA THR A 77 11.63 19.48 -3.35
C THR A 77 13.07 19.60 -3.86
N PRO A 78 13.68 20.80 -3.81
CA PRO A 78 15.13 20.91 -3.95
C PRO A 78 15.78 20.22 -2.75
N VAL A 79 16.35 19.04 -2.96
CA VAL A 79 17.12 18.35 -1.93
C VAL A 79 18.46 19.10 -1.79
N PRO A 80 18.79 19.64 -0.62
CA PRO A 80 20.09 20.27 -0.39
C PRO A 80 21.18 19.21 -0.54
N ASP A 81 22.21 19.51 -1.34
CA ASP A 81 23.37 18.63 -1.49
C ASP A 81 24.25 18.77 -0.24
N ILE A 82 24.26 17.73 0.59
CA ILE A 82 25.10 17.63 1.81
C ILE A 82 26.45 16.94 1.52
N THR A 83 26.74 16.62 0.25
CA THR A 83 27.91 15.83 -0.17
C THR A 83 29.21 16.63 -0.21
N HIS A 84 29.19 17.94 0.05
CA HIS A 84 30.37 18.81 0.02
C HIS A 84 30.97 19.16 1.40
N ALA A 85 30.66 18.38 2.45
CA ALA A 85 31.12 18.65 3.83
C ALA A 85 32.54 18.14 4.17
N ASN A 86 33.37 17.86 3.16
CA ASN A 86 34.77 17.47 3.30
C ASN A 86 35.65 18.30 2.35
N ALA A 87 35.68 19.61 2.61
CA ALA A 87 36.68 20.54 2.09
C ALA A 87 37.57 21.08 3.23
N LEU A 88 38.01 20.18 4.12
CA LEU A 88 39.12 20.38 5.05
C LEU A 88 40.04 19.16 4.99
#